data_AF-A0A0N0A7D0-F1
#
_entry.id   AF-A0A0N0A7D0-F1
#
_cell.length_a   1.000
_cell.length_b   1.000
_cell.length_c   1.000
_cell.angle_alpha   90.00
_cell.angle_beta   90.00
_cell.angle_gamma   90.00
#
_symmetry.space_group_name_H-M   'P 1'
#
loop_
_entity.id
_entity.type
_entity.pdbx_description
1 polymer ?
#
loop_
_entity_poly.entity_id
_entity_poly.type
_entity_poly.pdbx_seq_one_letter_code
_entity_poly.pdbx_strand_id
1 'polypeptide(L)'
;MARQASASLAGLLAGLGRSRSDLAKAMGVSPGRISQIMSGDANLTVRTLAAAAEALDAEVEITFRLRPRQADSNRSDGQNSSPFRSASLRSHH
;
A
#
# COMPACT_ATOMS: atom_id res chain seq x y z
N MET A 1 -4.40 1.61 2.70
CA MET A 1 -3.50 2.38 3.60
C MET A 1 -4.10 2.51 4.99
N ALA A 2 -5.29 3.09 5.15
CA ALA A 2 -5.93 3.29 6.46
C ALA A 2 -5.98 2.01 7.31
N ARG A 3 -6.48 0.88 6.79
CA ARG A 3 -6.52 -0.40 7.53
C ARG A 3 -5.15 -0.89 8.03
N GLN A 4 -4.09 -0.77 7.23
CA GLN A 4 -2.75 -1.24 7.63
C GLN A 4 -2.20 -0.36 8.76
N ALA A 5 -2.30 0.96 8.62
CA ALA A 5 -1.87 1.89 9.66
C ALA A 5 -2.67 1.71 10.97
N SER A 6 -4.00 1.52 10.87
CA SER A 6 -4.84 1.21 12.03
C SER A 6 -4.45 -0.12 12.69
N ALA A 7 -4.11 -1.15 11.91
CA ALA A 7 -3.63 -2.42 12.46
C ALA A 7 -2.27 -2.28 13.16
N SER A 8 -1.32 -1.55 12.58
CA SER A 8 -0.03 -1.26 13.22
C SER A 8 -0.19 -0.50 14.53
N LEU A 9 -1.06 0.51 14.56
CA LEU A 9 -1.35 1.27 15.79
C LEU A 9 -2.03 0.39 16.85
N ALA A 10 -2.95 -0.49 16.47
CA ALA A 10 -3.56 -1.44 17.39
C ALA A 10 -2.53 -2.43 17.97
N GLY A 11 -1.59 -2.92 17.15
CA GLY A 11 -0.49 -3.75 17.59
C GLY A 11 0.44 -3.03 18.57
N LEU A 12 0.76 -1.77 18.31
CA LEU A 12 1.57 -0.94 19.22
C LEU A 12 0.90 -0.77 20.59
N LEU A 13 -0.39 -0.46 20.62
CA LEU A 13 -1.16 -0.36 21.87
C LEU A 13 -1.11 -1.65 22.69
N ALA A 14 -1.30 -2.79 22.01
CA ALA A 14 -1.22 -4.09 22.66
C ALA A 14 0.17 -4.37 23.23
N GLY A 15 1.24 -4.07 22.48
CA GLY A 15 2.62 -4.21 22.94
C GLY A 15 2.97 -3.32 24.13
N LEU A 16 2.36 -2.13 24.22
CA LEU A 16 2.51 -1.20 25.34
C LEU A 16 1.56 -1.48 26.51
N GLY A 17 0.67 -2.47 26.40
CA GLY A 17 -0.37 -2.74 27.40
C GLY A 17 -1.38 -1.60 27.59
N ARG A 18 -1.55 -0.72 26.59
CA ARG A 18 -2.49 0.42 26.65
C ARG A 18 -3.79 0.08 25.94
N SER A 19 -4.91 0.52 26.50
CA SER A 19 -6.22 0.38 25.86
C SER A 19 -6.50 1.49 24.86
N ARG A 20 -7.51 1.29 24.00
CA ARG A 20 -8.03 2.37 23.13
C ARG A 20 -8.55 3.57 23.91
N SER A 21 -9.08 3.33 25.11
CA SER A 21 -9.54 4.40 26.01
C SER A 21 -8.37 5.23 26.53
N ASP A 22 -7.24 4.58 26.83
CA ASP A 22 -6.03 5.28 27.27
C ASP A 22 -5.44 6.12 26.15
N LEU A 23 -5.43 5.61 24.92
CA LEU A 23 -5.07 6.42 23.75
C LEU A 23 -6.01 7.61 23.56
N ALA A 24 -7.33 7.41 23.69
CA ALA A 24 -8.31 8.50 23.59
C ALA A 24 -8.04 9.61 24.60
N LYS A 25 -7.78 9.24 25.87
CA LYS A 25 -7.42 10.16 26.94
C LYS A 25 -6.11 10.90 26.64
N ALA A 26 -5.06 10.17 26.25
CA ALA A 26 -3.75 10.73 25.96
C ALA A 26 -3.78 11.70 24.76
N MET A 27 -4.61 11.40 23.74
CA MET A 27 -4.82 12.28 22.59
C MET A 27 -5.83 13.41 22.84
N GLY A 28 -6.52 13.43 23.99
CA GLY A 28 -7.57 14.42 24.27
C GLY A 28 -8.78 14.34 23.34
N VAL A 29 -9.12 13.14 22.86
CA VAL A 29 -10.26 12.92 21.93
C VAL A 29 -11.27 11.92 22.50
N SER A 30 -12.46 11.85 21.87
CA SER A 30 -13.49 10.91 22.30
C SER A 30 -13.12 9.45 21.96
N PRO A 31 -13.53 8.46 22.80
CA PRO A 31 -13.35 7.05 22.49
C PRO A 31 -13.99 6.64 21.15
N GLY A 32 -15.12 7.24 20.80
CA GLY A 32 -15.78 7.02 19.50
C GLY A 32 -14.89 7.40 18.32
N ARG A 33 -14.13 8.50 18.43
CA ARG A 33 -13.16 8.91 17.40
C ARG A 33 -12.01 7.91 17.26
N ILE A 34 -11.50 7.36 18.37
CA ILE A 34 -10.49 6.30 18.32
C ILE A 34 -11.06 5.03 17.68
N SER A 35 -12.28 4.63 18.03
CA SER A 35 -12.93 3.47 17.41
C SER A 35 -13.10 3.64 15.90
N GLN A 36 -13.45 4.84 15.44
CA GLN A 36 -13.57 5.15 14.02
C GLN A 36 -12.20 5.08 13.31
N ILE A 37 -11.15 5.63 13.92
CA ILE A 37 -9.77 5.50 13.44
C ILE A 37 -9.37 4.01 13.33
N MET A 38 -9.71 3.22 14.34
CA MET A 38 -9.35 1.80 14.44
C MET A 38 -10.15 0.89 13.51
N SER A 39 -11.35 1.30 13.06
CA SER A 39 -12.12 0.50 12.10
C SER A 39 -11.42 0.39 10.74
N GLY A 40 -10.50 1.31 10.45
CA GLY A 40 -9.73 1.33 9.21
C GLY A 40 -10.50 1.85 7.99
N ASP A 41 -11.78 2.21 8.18
CA ASP A 41 -12.63 2.88 7.19
C ASP A 41 -12.59 4.41 7.32
N ALA A 42 -12.04 4.93 8.43
CA ALA A 42 -11.80 6.35 8.59
C ALA A 42 -10.67 6.84 7.70
N ASN A 43 -10.80 8.08 7.24
CA ASN A 43 -9.70 8.79 6.59
C ASN A 43 -8.61 9.12 7.63
N LEU A 44 -7.60 8.26 7.72
CA LEU A 44 -6.48 8.44 8.61
C LEU A 44 -5.51 9.48 8.00
N THR A 45 -5.32 10.59 8.70
CA THR A 45 -4.43 11.67 8.25
C THR A 45 -3.04 11.53 8.89
N VAL A 46 -2.02 12.12 8.25
CA VAL A 46 -0.69 12.24 8.85
C VAL A 46 -0.74 12.96 10.20
N ARG A 47 -1.61 13.98 10.34
CA ARG A 47 -1.85 14.67 11.61
C ARG A 47 -2.35 13.72 12.70
N THR A 48 -3.27 12.83 12.37
CA THR A 48 -3.79 11.83 13.32
C THR A 48 -2.70 10.86 13.75
N LEU A 49 -1.86 10.41 12.80
CA LEU A 49 -0.73 9.53 13.09
C LEU A 49 0.30 10.21 13.99
N ALA A 50 0.67 11.46 13.70
CA ALA A 50 1.59 12.24 14.51
C ALA A 50 1.08 12.43 15.94
N ALA A 51 -0.20 12.80 16.10
CA ALA A 51 -0.80 12.97 17.42
C ALA A 51 -0.86 11.66 18.22
N ALA A 52 -1.08 10.52 17.55
CA ALA A 52 -1.03 9.21 18.20
C ALA A 52 0.39 8.83 18.62
N ALA A 53 1.40 9.19 17.81
CA ALA A 53 2.81 8.98 18.10
C ALA A 53 3.24 9.76 19.35
N GLU A 54 2.94 11.07 19.39
CA GLU A 54 3.22 11.91 20.56
C GLU A 54 2.52 11.39 21.83
N ALA A 55 1.24 11.01 21.73
CA ALA A 55 0.49 10.48 22.87
C ALA A 55 1.04 9.15 23.42
N LEU A 56 1.78 8.41 22.59
CA LEU A 56 2.38 7.13 22.92
C LEU A 56 3.89 7.20 23.19
N ASP A 57 4.48 8.39 23.09
CA ASP A 57 5.94 8.58 23.12
C ASP A 57 6.65 7.67 22.10
N ALA A 58 6.11 7.66 20.88
CA ALA A 58 6.54 6.80 19.78
C ALA A 58 6.86 7.63 18.53
N GLU A 59 7.54 7.00 17.58
CA GLU A 59 7.88 7.61 16.28
C GLU A 59 7.04 7.01 15.14
N VAL A 60 6.78 7.81 14.10
CA VAL A 60 6.10 7.37 12.88
C VAL A 60 7.02 7.58 11.68
N GLU A 61 7.34 6.48 10.99
CA GLU A 61 8.08 6.51 9.73
C GLU A 61 7.11 6.33 8.53
N ILE A 62 7.24 7.18 7.51
CA ILE A 62 6.48 7.08 6.26
C ILE A 62 7.45 6.91 5.10
N THR A 63 7.44 5.72 4.47
CA THR A 63 8.30 5.39 3.33
C THR A 63 7.47 5.21 2.06
N PHE A 64 7.82 5.95 1.00
CA PHE A 64 7.24 5.80 -0.32
C PHE A 64 8.01 4.76 -1.13
N ARG A 65 7.30 3.86 -1.81
CA ARG A 65 7.92 2.85 -2.70
C ARG A 65 7.25 2.90 -4.07
N LEU A 66 8.06 2.78 -5.11
CA LEU A 66 7.55 2.60 -6.47
C LEU A 66 6.82 1.26 -6.56
N ARG A 67 5.61 1.28 -7.11
CA ARG A 67 4.90 0.04 -7.42
C ARG A 67 5.64 -0.64 -8.59
N PRO A 68 5.96 -1.93 -8.50
CA PRO A 68 6.52 -2.65 -9.63
C PRO A 68 5.59 -2.46 -10.83
N ARG A 69 6.12 -1.93 -11.94
CA ARG A 69 5.38 -1.89 -13.19
C ARG A 69 5.10 -3.34 -13.56
N GLN A 70 3.84 -3.76 -13.50
CA GLN A 70 3.44 -5.05 -14.04
C GLN A 70 3.87 -5.01 -15.50
N ALA A 71 4.94 -5.73 -15.85
CA ALA A 71 5.40 -5.80 -17.22
C ALA A 71 4.21 -6.28 -18.04
N ASP A 72 3.83 -5.52 -19.07
CA ASP A 72 2.74 -5.85 -19.98
C ASP A 72 2.99 -7.24 -20.56
N SER A 73 2.44 -8.28 -19.94
CA SER A 73 2.53 -9.68 -20.37
C SER A 73 1.62 -9.96 -21.58
N ASN A 74 1.33 -8.94 -22.39
CA ASN A 74 0.45 -9.05 -23.56
C ASN A 74 1.09 -8.56 -24.87
N ARG A 75 2.40 -8.73 -25.03
CA ARG A 75 3.05 -8.56 -26.33
C ARG A 75 4.01 -9.72 -26.58
N SER A 76 3.51 -10.77 -27.21
CA SER A 76 4.08 -11.42 -28.41
C SER A 76 3.54 -12.85 -28.54
N ASP A 77 2.35 -13.01 -29.11
CA ASP A 77 1.95 -14.27 -29.72
C ASP A 77 1.16 -13.96 -30.98
N GLY A 78 1.88 -13.61 -32.04
CA GLY A 78 1.24 -13.09 -33.25
C GLY A 78 2.19 -12.72 -34.38
N GLN A 79 3.33 -13.41 -34.53
CA GLN A 79 4.15 -13.33 -35.75
C GLN A 79 4.78 -14.70 -36.04
N ASN A 80 3.96 -15.68 -36.43
CA ASN A 80 4.45 -16.80 -37.22
C ASN A 80 3.51 -17.07 -38.39
N SER A 81 3.52 -16.17 -39.37
CA SER A 81 3.01 -16.43 -40.71
C SER A 81 4.04 -15.91 -41.71
N SER A 82 5.03 -16.75 -41.98
CA SER A 82 5.88 -16.60 -43.16
C SER A 82 5.09 -17.08 -44.39
N PRO A 83 5.02 -16.27 -45.46
CA PRO A 83 5.15 -16.85 -46.78
C PRO A 83 6.09 -15.99 -47.60
N PHE A 84 7.39 -16.24 -47.47
CA PHE A 84 8.36 -15.81 -48.48
C PHE A 84 9.17 -17.02 -48.94
N ARG A 85 8.59 -17.78 -49.87
CA ARG A 85 9.38 -18.54 -50.84
C ARG A 85 9.49 -17.71 -52.10
N SER A 86 10.40 -16.74 -52.08
CA SER A 86 11.00 -16.17 -53.28
C SER A 86 12.39 -16.78 -53.43
N ALA A 87 12.51 -17.77 -54.31
CA ALA A 87 13.77 -18.18 -54.93
C ALA A 87 13.44 -18.43 -56.40
N SER A 88 13.48 -17.37 -57.21
CA SER A 88 14.63 -16.99 -58.03
C SER A 88 14.79 -17.91 -59.24
N LEU A 89 14.37 -17.33 -60.37
CA LEU A 89 14.71 -17.70 -61.74
C LEU A 89 16.17 -18.15 -61.84
N ARG A 90 16.40 -19.33 -62.41
CA ARG A 90 17.72 -19.76 -62.89
C ARG A 90 17.57 -20.06 -64.39
N SER A 91 17.86 -19.05 -65.20
CA SER A 91 18.19 -19.18 -66.61
C SER A 91 19.65 -19.63 -66.71
N HIS A 92 19.99 -20.54 -67.63
CA HIS A 92 21.23 -20.49 -68.43
C HIS A 92 21.27 -21.67 -69.42
N HIS A 93 21.37 -21.28 -70.71
CA HIS A 93 21.87 -21.97 -71.91
C HIS A 93 21.14 -23.22 -72.45
#